data_AF-A0A1I1Q5D0-F1
#
_entry.id   AF-A0A1I1Q5D0-F1
#
_cell.length_a   1.000
_cell.length_b   1.000
_cell.length_c   1.000
_cell.angle_alpha   90.00
_cell.angle_beta   90.00
_cell.angle_gamma   90.00
#
_symmetry.space_group_name_H-M   'P 1'
#
loop_
_entity.id
_entity.type
_entity.pdbx_description
1 polymer ?
#
loop_
_entity_poly.entity_id
_entity_poly.type
_entity_poly.pdbx_seq_one_letter_code
_entity_poly.pdbx_strand_id
1 'polypeptide(L)' 'MGEYIIYYRGKVVGGIYDDRFLVKPVKSAVKMMPEVGLELPYEGAKEMLLVDNAENKEFLRNLLEAMYEELPAPKKKK' A
#
# COMPACT_ATOMS: atom_id res chain seq x y z
N MET A 1 11.93 -16.77 1.39
CA MET A 1 11.27 -16.43 0.10
C MET A 1 9.77 -16.44 0.33
N GLY A 2 9.13 -15.28 0.31
CA GLY A 2 7.69 -15.18 0.52
C GLY A 2 7.29 -13.77 0.92
N GLU A 3 7.12 -12.90 -0.06
CA GLU A 3 6.49 -11.59 0.12
C GLU A 3 4.98 -11.74 -0.12
N TYR A 4 4.19 -10.85 0.46
CA TYR A 4 2.73 -10.90 0.34
C TYR A 4 2.21 -9.69 -0.42
N ILE A 5 1.32 -9.92 -1.38
CA ILE A 5 0.55 -8.84 -2.01
C ILE A 5 -0.79 -8.70 -1.29
N ILE A 6 -1.10 -7.49 -0.84
CA ILE A 6 -2.32 -7.18 -0.11
C ILE A 6 -3.36 -6.62 -1.07
N TYR A 7 -4.58 -7.18 -0.97
CA TYR A 7 -5.73 -6.77 -1.75
C TYR A 7 -6.81 -6.18 -0.85
N TYR A 8 -7.42 -5.09 -1.29
CA TYR A 8 -8.63 -4.55 -0.69
C TYR A 8 -9.70 -4.44 -1.77
N ARG A 9 -10.84 -5.13 -1.57
CA ARG A 9 -11.97 -5.17 -2.53
C ARG A 9 -11.51 -5.51 -3.96
N GLY A 10 -10.59 -6.46 -4.09
CA GLY A 10 -10.04 -6.92 -5.38
C GLY A 10 -8.99 -6.01 -6.02
N LYS A 11 -8.67 -4.84 -5.45
CA LYS A 11 -7.58 -3.96 -5.92
C LYS A 11 -6.30 -4.18 -5.10
N VAL A 12 -5.15 -4.12 -5.76
CA VAL A 12 -3.83 -4.20 -5.11
C VAL A 12 -3.53 -2.89 -4.40
N VAL A 13 -3.50 -2.92 -3.07
CA VAL A 13 -3.18 -1.74 -2.23
C VAL A 13 -1.69 -1.61 -1.99
N GLY A 14 -1.01 -2.75 -1.82
CA GLY A 14 0.36 -2.79 -1.33
C GLY A 14 0.86 -4.22 -1.13
N GLY A 15 1.88 -4.37 -0.30
CA GLY A 15 2.45 -5.66 0.05
C GLY A 15 3.28 -5.62 1.33
N ILE A 16 3.64 -6.82 1.82
CA ILE A 16 4.56 -7.01 2.95
C ILE A 16 5.89 -7.49 2.39
N TYR A 17 6.93 -6.71 2.65
CA TYR A 17 8.28 -6.85 2.09
C TYR A 17 9.30 -6.71 3.23
N ASP A 18 10.08 -7.75 3.53
CA ASP A 18 11.02 -7.74 4.66
C ASP A 18 10.40 -7.23 5.97
N ASP A 19 9.24 -7.77 6.35
CA ASP A 19 8.43 -7.36 7.53
C ASP A 19 7.86 -5.93 7.47
N ARG A 20 8.07 -5.20 6.38
CA ARG A 20 7.55 -3.85 6.17
C ARG A 20 6.26 -3.88 5.39
N PHE A 21 5.25 -3.17 5.88
CA PHE A 21 4.03 -2.96 5.11
C PHE A 21 4.18 -1.73 4.22
N LEU A 22 4.22 -1.95 2.90
CA LEU A 22 4.36 -0.90 1.91
C LEU A 22 3.08 -0.74 1.09
N VAL A 23 2.61 0.49 0.88
CA VAL A 23 1.41 0.79 0.08
C VAL A 23 1.72 1.71 -1.10
N LYS A 24 0.87 1.67 -2.13
CA LYS A 24 1.05 2.53 -3.31
C LYS A 24 0.96 4.02 -2.94
N PRO A 25 1.79 4.88 -3.55
CA PRO A 25 1.77 6.33 -3.31
C PRO A 25 0.62 7.02 -4.06
N VAL A 26 -0.63 6.68 -3.73
CA VAL A 26 -1.82 7.40 -4.23
C VAL A 26 -2.05 8.68 -3.43
N LYS A 27 -2.78 9.65 -3.96
CA LYS A 27 -2.85 11.00 -3.35
C LYS A 27 -3.44 10.96 -1.94
N SER A 28 -4.43 10.11 -1.70
CA SER A 28 -5.00 9.89 -0.37
C SER A 28 -3.96 9.36 0.62
N ALA A 29 -3.13 8.38 0.21
CA ALA A 29 -2.09 7.82 1.07
C ALA A 29 -1.02 8.87 1.40
N VAL A 30 -0.54 9.62 0.40
CA VAL A 30 0.43 10.71 0.59
C VAL A 30 -0.12 11.80 1.51
N LYS A 31 -1.41 12.15 1.39
CA LYS A 31 -2.04 13.15 2.25
C LYS A 31 -2.16 12.69 3.71
N MET A 32 -2.40 11.40 3.93
CA MET A 32 -2.50 10.81 5.27
C MET A 32 -1.14 10.57 5.92
N MET A 33 -0.08 10.44 5.12
CA MET A 33 1.27 10.14 5.56
C MET A 33 2.29 11.09 4.88
N PRO A 34 2.21 12.41 5.12
CA PRO A 34 3.01 13.40 4.39
C PRO A 34 4.50 13.36 4.74
N GLU A 35 4.85 12.82 5.91
CA GLU A 35 6.23 12.74 6.41
C GLU A 35 6.87 11.35 6.19
N VAL A 36 6.12 10.41 5.63
CA VAL A 36 6.59 9.04 5.40
C VAL A 36 7.48 8.97 4.16
N GLY A 37 8.59 8.24 4.31
CA GLY A 37 9.52 7.96 3.22
C GLY A 37 8.94 7.04 2.15
N LEU A 38 9.40 7.26 0.91
CA LEU A 38 9.28 6.30 -0.17
C LEU A 38 10.38 5.25 -0.03
N GLU A 39 10.01 3.98 -0.09
CA GLU A 39 10.92 2.84 -0.03
C GLU A 39 10.74 1.93 -1.24
N LEU A 40 11.82 1.24 -1.61
CA LEU A 40 11.77 0.18 -2.59
C LEU A 40 11.41 -1.15 -1.90
N PRO A 41 10.36 -1.85 -2.35
CA PRO A 41 10.07 -3.21 -1.90
C PRO A 41 11.23 -4.17 -2.10
N TYR A 42 11.84 -4.10 -3.28
CA TYR A 42 13.04 -4.84 -3.69
C TYR A 42 13.72 -4.10 -4.85
N GLU A 43 14.94 -4.52 -5.21
CA GLU A 43 15.72 -3.87 -6.26
C GLU A 43 14.99 -3.88 -7.62
N GLY A 44 14.86 -2.71 -8.26
CA GLY A 44 14.16 -2.55 -9.53
C GLY A 44 12.63 -2.45 -9.42
N ALA A 45 12.05 -2.50 -8.21
CA ALA A 45 10.64 -2.21 -7.98
C ALA A 45 10.34 -0.70 -8.09
N LYS A 46 9.05 -0.35 -8.02
CA LYS A 46 8.62 1.04 -7.87
C LYS A 46 8.60 1.41 -6.40
N GLU A 47 8.91 2.66 -6.11
CA GLU A 47 8.80 3.24 -4.78
C GLU A 47 7.37 3.17 -4.23
N MET A 48 7.26 2.87 -2.94
CA MET A 48 6.03 2.69 -2.18
C MET A 48 6.15 3.38 -0.81
N LEU A 49 5.02 3.73 -0.19
CA LEU A 49 5.02 4.39 1.12
C LEU A 49 5.13 3.34 2.24
N LEU A 50 6.03 3.57 3.20
CA LEU A 50 6.15 2.75 4.40
C LEU A 50 5.04 3.06 5.41
N VAL A 51 4.22 2.06 5.75
CA VAL A 51 3.16 2.24 6.74
C VAL A 51 3.73 2.04 8.16
N ASP A 52 4.19 3.12 8.77
CA ASP A 52 4.82 3.11 10.11
C ASP A 52 3.84 2.72 11.24
N ASN A 53 2.58 3.15 11.14
CA ASN A 53 1.52 2.88 12.12
C ASN A 53 0.67 1.64 11.79
N ALA A 54 1.30 0.55 11.36
CA ALA A 54 0.59 -0.67 10.96
C ALA A 54 -0.18 -1.36 12.10
N GLU A 55 0.12 -1.07 13.37
CA GLU A 55 -0.60 -1.63 14.52
C GLU A 55 -1.93 -0.90 14.80
N ASN A 56 -2.10 0.32 14.28
CA ASN A 56 -3.31 1.11 14.48
C ASN A 56 -4.40 0.70 13.49
N LYS A 57 -5.33 -0.14 13.95
CA LYS A 57 -6.45 -0.67 13.17
C LYS A 57 -7.34 0.41 12.54
N GLU A 58 -7.62 1.49 13.28
CA GLU A 58 -8.49 2.57 12.79
C GLU A 58 -7.80 3.35 11.68
N PHE A 59 -6.52 3.67 11.87
CA PHE A 59 -5.70 4.29 10.84
C PHE A 59 -5.62 3.43 9.58
N LEU A 60 -5.31 2.13 9.71
CA LEU A 60 -5.24 1.21 8.59
C LEU A 60 -6.55 1.14 7.80
N ARG A 61 -7.69 1.04 8.51
CA ARG A 61 -9.00 1.04 7.87
C ARG A 61 -9.20 2.31 7.05
N ASN A 62 -8.99 3.48 7.65
CA ASN A 62 -9.18 4.78 6.99
C ASN A 62 -8.24 4.93 5.79
N LEU A 63 -7.00 4.47 5.91
CA LEU A 63 -6.02 4.47 4.82
C LEU A 63 -6.51 3.64 3.64
N LEU A 64 -6.89 2.38 3.87
CA LEU A 64 -7.34 1.49 2.79
C LEU A 64 -8.65 1.96 2.15
N GLU A 65 -9.57 2.52 2.94
CA GLU A 65 -10.81 3.12 2.42
C GLU A 65 -10.52 4.34 1.54
N ALA A 66 -9.65 5.26 1.98
CA ALA A 66 -9.31 6.47 1.23
C ALA A 66 -8.52 6.18 -0.06
N MET A 67 -7.70 5.13 -0.08
CA MET A 67 -6.94 4.72 -1.26
C MET A 67 -7.83 4.08 -2.34
N TYR A 68 -8.93 3.43 -1.97
CA TYR A 68 -9.65 2.49 -2.83
C TYR A 68 -10.10 3.09 -4.17
N GLU A 69 -10.59 4.33 -4.18
CA GLU A 69 -11.09 5.00 -5.38
C GLU A 69 -9.96 5.30 -6.39
N GLU A 70 -8.76 5.58 -5.89
CA GLU A 70 -7.59 5.96 -6.69
C GLU A 70 -6.82 4.75 -7.24
N LEU A 71 -7.04 3.57 -6.67
CA LEU A 71 -6.33 2.36 -7.07
C LEU A 71 -6.83 1.83 -8.42
N PRO A 72 -5.92 1.28 -9.26
CA PRO A 72 -6.30 0.71 -10.53
C PRO A 72 -7.25 -0.47 -10.34
N ALA A 73 -8.23 -0.60 -11.24
CA ALA A 73 -9.13 -1.73 -11.25
C ALA A 73 -8.36 -3.05 -11.47
N PRO A 74 -8.85 -4.17 -10.91
CA PRO A 74 -8.27 -5.48 -11.20
C PRO A 74 -8.28 -5.73 -12.70
N LYS A 75 -7.17 -6.27 -13.22
CA LYS A 75 -7.14 -6.72 -14.63
C LYS A 75 -8.20 -7.79 -14.83
N LYS A 76 -9.01 -7.67 -15.88
CA LYS A 76 -9.94 -8.73 -16.27
C LYS A 76 -9.13 -10.00 -16.56
N LYS A 77 -9.44 -11.09 -15.88
CA LYS A 77 -8.90 -12.41 -16.23
C LYS A 77 -9.47 -12.78 -17.61
N LYS A 78 -8.60 -13.25 -18.51
CA LYS A 78 -9.02 -13.86 -19.79
C LYS A 78 -9.60 -15.24 -19.55
#